data_AF-A0A5K1K4Z9-F1
#
_entry.id   AF-A0A5K1K4Z9-F1
#
_cell.length_a   1.000
_cell.length_b   1.000
_cell.length_c   1.000
_cell.angle_alpha   90.00
_cell.angle_beta   90.00
_cell.angle_gamma   90.00
#
_symmetry.space_group_name_H-M   'P 1'
#
loop_
_entity.id
_entity.type
_entity.pdbx_description
1 polymer ?
#
loop_
_entity_poly.entity_id
_entity_poly.type
_entity_poly.pdbx_seq_one_letter_code
_entity_poly.pdbx_strand_id
1 'polypeptide(L)'
;MVAQADKRLIWHPRGQNKFVVGGSTQITLYEWIPQSSEIKQVASQLELNQMKCFAWSPDPVLDDLLAVGFSNGRVDLMRFEASRHARNSAAVSLPARNTRACNTLGFSPSNANSLAVGLDKVRNDPSLVIWDIHAALPALSFRTPPHADSDGDSSTILSPGDGIAGTSSDPKIVQHYASAEVVSTLAWLPKNPQLLLAGISHRWLQLFDTRSTASPAKAASKVHGIATDPFDAHRVACFSEGIVSIWDIRRFTQPVLTFTSKDASADGADGVVVAHYNARGKGAP
;
A
#
# COMPACT_ATOMS: atom_id res chain seq x y z
N MET A 1 14.18 10.46 23.93
CA MET A 1 13.83 9.27 23.14
C MET A 1 13.71 9.72 21.70
N VAL A 2 14.70 9.44 20.87
CA VAL A 2 14.64 9.81 19.44
C VAL A 2 13.54 8.97 18.83
N ALA A 3 12.46 9.60 18.34
CA ALA A 3 11.42 8.89 17.61
C ALA A 3 12.09 8.21 16.42
N GLN A 4 12.22 6.89 16.49
CA GLN A 4 12.75 6.09 15.38
C GLN A 4 11.81 6.33 14.21
N ALA A 5 12.31 6.99 13.16
CA ALA A 5 11.52 7.22 11.97
C ALA A 5 11.17 5.84 11.39
N ASP A 6 9.88 5.48 11.41
CA ASP A 6 9.37 4.26 10.79
C ASP A 6 9.63 4.33 9.29
N LYS A 7 10.81 3.85 8.87
CA LYS A 7 11.11 3.67 7.46
C LYS A 7 10.40 2.40 7.00
N ARG A 8 9.68 2.50 5.88
CA ARG A 8 9.06 1.34 5.23
C ARG A 8 9.73 1.08 3.90
N LEU A 9 9.85 -0.18 3.53
CA LEU A 9 10.39 -0.62 2.24
C LEU A 9 9.38 -1.55 1.58
N ILE A 10 9.09 -1.30 0.31
CA ILE A 10 8.23 -2.16 -0.52
C ILE A 10 8.98 -2.47 -1.82
N TRP A 11 9.11 -3.76 -2.12
CA TRP A 11 9.65 -4.23 -3.39
C TRP A 11 8.64 -4.03 -4.51
N HIS A 12 9.15 -3.90 -5.73
CA HIS A 12 8.32 -3.86 -6.92
C HIS A 12 7.34 -5.06 -6.93
N PRO A 13 6.02 -4.83 -7.03
CA PRO A 13 5.02 -5.90 -6.83
C PRO A 13 5.12 -7.02 -7.87
N ARG A 14 5.73 -6.74 -9.02
CA ARG A 14 5.98 -7.69 -10.12
C ARG A 14 7.37 -8.34 -10.10
N GLY A 15 8.14 -8.18 -9.02
CA GLY A 15 9.45 -8.82 -8.87
C GLY A 15 10.58 -8.24 -9.71
N GLN A 16 10.46 -6.99 -10.16
CA GLN A 16 11.58 -6.28 -10.78
C GLN A 16 12.62 -5.89 -9.72
N ASN A 17 13.85 -5.57 -10.15
CA ASN A 17 14.93 -5.12 -9.26
C ASN A 17 14.74 -3.65 -8.79
N LYS A 18 13.51 -3.24 -8.52
CA LYS A 18 13.18 -1.92 -8.00
C LYS A 18 12.52 -2.04 -6.63
N PHE A 19 12.73 -1.05 -5.79
CA PHE A 19 12.08 -0.97 -4.49
C PHE A 19 11.93 0.47 -4.06
N VAL A 20 10.91 0.73 -3.25
CA VAL A 20 10.60 2.05 -2.72
C VAL A 20 10.88 2.07 -1.23
N VAL A 21 11.56 3.11 -0.77
CA VAL A 21 11.78 3.39 0.65
C VAL A 21 11.05 4.69 1.01
N GLY A 22 10.12 4.61 1.95
CA GLY A 22 9.44 5.77 2.51
C GLY A 22 9.95 6.11 3.90
N GLY A 23 10.20 7.39 4.14
CA GLY A 23 10.42 7.98 5.47
C GLY A 23 9.16 8.68 5.97
N SER A 24 9.28 9.66 6.88
CA SER A 24 8.13 10.42 7.38
C SER A 24 7.64 11.51 6.43
N THR A 25 8.51 12.03 5.57
CA THR A 25 8.27 13.21 4.73
C THR A 25 8.69 13.03 3.27
N GLN A 26 9.19 11.84 2.92
CA GLN A 26 9.67 11.56 1.57
C GLN A 26 9.49 10.08 1.22
N ILE A 27 9.41 9.81 -0.07
CA ILE A 27 9.49 8.48 -0.65
C ILE A 27 10.56 8.52 -1.73
N THR A 28 11.41 7.50 -1.78
CA THR A 28 12.48 7.39 -2.75
C THR A 28 12.43 6.02 -3.44
N LEU A 29 12.43 6.03 -4.77
CA LEU A 29 12.51 4.85 -5.62
C LEU A 29 13.96 4.52 -5.91
N TYR A 30 14.33 3.27 -5.70
CA TYR A 30 15.66 2.71 -5.95
C TYR A 30 15.59 1.56 -6.94
N GLU A 31 16.69 1.35 -7.64
CA GLU A 31 16.95 0.20 -8.50
C GLU A 31 18.20 -0.51 -7.99
N TRP A 32 18.08 -1.82 -7.78
CA TRP A 32 19.19 -2.71 -7.46
C TRP A 32 19.77 -3.27 -8.77
N ILE A 33 21.09 -3.21 -8.91
CA ILE A 33 21.81 -3.76 -10.05
C ILE A 33 22.55 -5.01 -9.58
N PRO A 34 22.04 -6.22 -9.88
CA PRO A 34 22.62 -7.45 -9.35
C PRO A 34 24.08 -7.66 -9.77
N GLN A 35 24.45 -7.25 -10.98
CA GLN A 35 25.79 -7.50 -11.55
C GLN A 35 26.88 -6.74 -10.81
N SER A 36 26.61 -5.50 -10.37
CA SER A 36 27.56 -4.66 -9.64
C SER A 36 27.26 -4.59 -8.14
N SER A 37 26.18 -5.21 -7.67
CA SER A 37 25.67 -5.05 -6.30
C SER A 37 25.43 -3.59 -5.89
N GLU A 38 25.16 -2.72 -6.88
CA GLU A 38 24.89 -1.31 -6.65
C GLU A 38 23.40 -1.05 -6.42
N ILE A 39 23.10 -0.03 -5.61
CA ILE A 39 21.75 0.50 -5.44
C ILE A 39 21.77 1.93 -5.99
N LYS A 40 20.98 2.19 -7.03
CA LYS A 40 20.85 3.51 -7.65
C LYS A 40 19.53 4.15 -7.27
N GLN A 41 19.58 5.42 -6.92
CA GLN A 41 18.36 6.22 -6.73
C GLN A 41 17.80 6.59 -8.10
N VAL A 42 16.54 6.23 -8.34
CA VAL A 42 15.84 6.44 -9.61
C VAL A 42 15.04 7.75 -9.56
N ALA A 43 14.24 7.94 -8.50
CA ALA A 43 13.39 9.11 -8.31
C ALA A 43 13.14 9.34 -6.81
N SER A 44 12.78 10.56 -6.43
CA SER A 44 12.38 10.86 -5.05
C SER A 44 11.27 11.91 -5.04
N GLN A 45 10.25 11.65 -4.25
CA GLN A 45 9.20 12.61 -3.93
C GLN A 45 9.44 13.15 -2.51
N LEU A 46 9.54 14.47 -2.40
CA LEU A 46 9.75 15.18 -1.14
C LEU A 46 8.44 15.83 -0.66
N GLU A 47 8.49 16.45 0.51
CA GLU A 47 7.40 17.26 1.08
C GLU A 47 6.07 16.50 1.29
N LEU A 48 6.14 15.18 1.44
CA LEU A 48 5.02 14.32 1.81
C LEU A 48 4.75 14.44 3.32
N ASN A 49 4.46 15.66 3.77
CA ASN A 49 4.27 15.99 5.17
C ASN A 49 3.13 15.14 5.76
N GLN A 50 3.40 14.55 6.93
CA GLN A 50 2.45 13.68 7.62
C GLN A 50 2.06 12.41 6.85
N MET A 51 2.93 11.92 5.96
CA MET A 51 2.77 10.60 5.37
C MET A 51 2.79 9.52 6.45
N LYS A 52 1.88 8.55 6.31
CA LYS A 52 1.70 7.45 7.27
C LYS A 52 1.96 6.08 6.66
N CYS A 53 1.54 5.87 5.42
CA CYS A 53 1.68 4.61 4.72
C CYS A 53 1.68 4.84 3.21
N PHE A 54 2.14 3.85 2.46
CA PHE A 54 2.09 3.85 1.00
C PHE A 54 1.98 2.41 0.49
N ALA A 55 1.52 2.26 -0.74
CA ALA A 55 1.45 0.98 -1.45
C ALA A 55 1.81 1.18 -2.92
N TRP A 56 2.44 0.18 -3.54
CA TRP A 56 2.79 0.19 -4.95
C TRP A 56 1.76 -0.59 -5.76
N SER A 57 1.21 0.03 -6.80
CA SER A 57 0.28 -0.62 -7.72
C SER A 57 0.93 -1.80 -8.46
N PRO A 58 0.23 -2.94 -8.60
CA PRO A 58 0.67 -4.06 -9.43
C PRO A 58 0.38 -3.85 -10.93
N ASP A 59 -0.17 -2.70 -11.33
CA ASP A 59 -0.52 -2.39 -12.73
C ASP A 59 0.72 -2.46 -13.65
N PRO A 60 0.70 -3.28 -14.72
CA PRO A 60 1.81 -3.35 -15.67
C PRO A 60 1.94 -2.12 -16.59
N VAL A 61 0.87 -1.33 -16.76
CA VAL A 61 0.83 -0.13 -17.61
C VAL A 61 1.33 1.10 -16.84
N LEU A 62 0.92 1.23 -15.57
CA LEU A 62 1.35 2.31 -14.69
C LEU A 62 2.35 1.77 -13.64
N ASP A 63 3.50 1.28 -14.11
CA ASP A 63 4.50 0.54 -13.32
C ASP A 63 5.13 1.36 -12.17
N ASP A 64 5.02 2.69 -12.21
CA ASP A 64 5.49 3.64 -11.18
C ASP A 64 4.34 4.31 -10.40
N LEU A 65 3.13 3.74 -10.43
CA LEU A 65 1.98 4.23 -9.66
C LEU A 65 2.06 3.80 -8.19
N LEU A 66 2.04 4.79 -7.30
CA LEU A 66 1.97 4.62 -5.86
C LEU A 66 0.73 5.29 -5.29
N ALA A 67 0.16 4.67 -4.25
CA ALA A 67 -0.82 5.30 -3.37
C ALA A 67 -0.13 5.69 -2.06
N VAL A 68 -0.37 6.92 -1.59
CA VAL A 68 0.23 7.47 -0.37
C VAL A 68 -0.86 7.96 0.57
N GLY A 69 -0.89 7.44 1.79
CA GLY A 69 -1.86 7.76 2.82
C GLY A 69 -1.30 8.70 3.87
N PHE A 70 -2.10 9.67 4.28
CA PHE A 70 -1.70 10.74 5.20
C PHE A 70 -2.41 10.62 6.56
N SER A 71 -1.90 11.32 7.58
CA SER A 71 -2.49 11.36 8.93
C SER A 71 -3.86 12.04 9.00
N ASN A 72 -4.24 12.80 7.97
CA ASN A 72 -5.57 13.40 7.86
C ASN A 72 -6.57 12.50 7.10
N GLY A 73 -6.14 11.36 6.57
CA GLY A 73 -7.01 10.38 5.92
C GLY A 73 -7.13 10.57 4.41
N ARG A 74 -6.50 11.62 3.86
CA ARG A 74 -6.31 11.76 2.42
C ARG A 74 -5.45 10.60 1.91
N VAL A 75 -5.74 10.18 0.69
CA VAL A 75 -4.89 9.25 -0.07
C VAL A 75 -4.59 9.89 -1.41
N ASP A 76 -3.31 10.04 -1.77
CA ASP A 76 -2.90 10.56 -3.07
C ASP A 76 -2.35 9.41 -3.93
N LEU A 77 -2.86 9.31 -5.15
CA LEU A 77 -2.31 8.47 -6.21
C LEU A 77 -1.29 9.30 -6.97
N MET A 78 -0.06 8.81 -7.14
CA MET A 78 1.02 9.56 -7.78
C MET A 78 1.93 8.68 -8.64
N ARG A 79 2.46 9.26 -9.71
CA ARG A 79 3.44 8.63 -10.61
C ARG A 79 4.85 9.13 -10.30
N PHE A 80 5.81 8.23 -10.07
CA PHE A 80 7.17 8.59 -9.63
C PHE A 80 8.18 8.82 -10.76
N GLU A 81 8.20 7.99 -11.80
CA GLU A 81 9.14 8.12 -12.93
C GLU A 81 8.69 9.20 -13.92
N ALA A 82 7.38 9.41 -13.99
CA ALA A 82 6.72 10.64 -14.44
C ALA A 82 7.39 11.95 -14.03
N SER A 83 7.74 12.06 -12.74
CA SER A 83 8.33 13.27 -12.16
C SER A 83 9.74 13.56 -12.70
N ARG A 84 10.37 12.61 -13.41
CA ARG A 84 11.64 12.86 -14.12
C ARG A 84 11.47 13.67 -15.40
N HIS A 85 10.31 13.56 -16.05
CA HIS A 85 10.05 14.17 -17.35
C HIS A 85 9.16 15.41 -17.25
N ALA A 86 8.28 15.47 -16.24
CA ALA A 86 7.47 16.64 -15.93
C ALA A 86 7.86 17.21 -14.56
N ARG A 87 8.02 18.54 -14.46
CA ARG A 87 8.33 19.24 -13.19
C ARG A 87 7.30 19.00 -12.07
N ASN A 88 6.16 18.39 -12.40
CA ASN A 88 5.12 17.95 -11.46
C ASN A 88 4.80 16.47 -11.72
N SER A 89 4.83 15.65 -10.67
CA SER A 89 4.24 14.30 -10.69
C SER A 89 2.74 14.41 -10.94
N ALA A 90 2.20 13.67 -11.93
CA ALA A 90 0.76 13.51 -12.04
C ALA A 90 0.23 12.88 -10.75
N ALA A 91 -0.61 13.61 -10.02
CA ALA A 91 -1.17 13.17 -8.75
C ALA A 91 -2.69 13.42 -8.71
N VAL A 92 -3.43 12.45 -8.17
CA VAL A 92 -4.88 12.51 -8.00
C VAL A 92 -5.21 12.17 -6.55
N SER A 93 -5.90 13.05 -5.84
CA SER A 93 -6.31 12.83 -4.46
C SER A 93 -7.66 12.10 -4.38
N LEU A 94 -7.72 11.03 -3.60
CA LEU A 94 -8.97 10.39 -3.19
C LEU A 94 -9.57 11.18 -2.00
N PRO A 95 -10.84 11.59 -2.07
CA PRO A 95 -11.43 12.45 -1.06
C PRO A 95 -11.60 11.72 0.28
N ALA A 96 -11.19 12.36 1.37
CA ALA A 96 -11.41 11.88 2.72
C ALA A 96 -12.78 12.36 3.24
N ARG A 97 -13.62 11.45 3.75
CA ARG A 97 -14.92 11.79 4.33
C ARG A 97 -14.81 12.50 5.69
N ASN A 98 -13.88 12.05 6.53
CA ASN A 98 -13.61 12.63 7.85
C ASN A 98 -12.10 12.63 8.09
N THR A 99 -11.61 13.67 8.76
CA THR A 99 -10.18 13.81 9.10
C THR A 99 -9.78 12.77 10.16
N ARG A 100 -8.99 11.78 9.76
CA ARG A 100 -8.49 10.69 10.61
C ARG A 100 -7.30 9.98 9.96
N ALA A 101 -6.42 9.32 10.70
CA ALA A 101 -5.22 8.75 10.07
C ALA A 101 -5.53 7.63 9.06
N CYS A 102 -4.83 7.64 7.93
CA CYS A 102 -4.70 6.49 7.04
C CYS A 102 -3.53 5.62 7.50
N ASN A 103 -3.83 4.45 8.04
CA ASN A 103 -2.86 3.58 8.70
C ASN A 103 -2.22 2.58 7.75
N THR A 104 -2.98 2.13 6.75
CA THR A 104 -2.55 1.07 5.85
C THR A 104 -3.24 1.19 4.49
N LEU A 105 -2.51 0.79 3.45
CA LEU A 105 -2.96 0.78 2.06
C LEU A 105 -2.59 -0.56 1.44
N GLY A 106 -3.35 -1.01 0.45
CA GLY A 106 -3.00 -2.19 -0.33
C GLY A 106 -3.83 -2.34 -1.58
N PHE A 107 -3.14 -2.42 -2.72
CA PHE A 107 -3.76 -2.75 -3.99
C PHE A 107 -4.13 -4.22 -4.05
N SER A 108 -5.26 -4.53 -4.69
CA SER A 108 -5.62 -5.91 -4.97
C SER A 108 -4.65 -6.50 -6.01
N PRO A 109 -4.06 -7.69 -5.76
CA PRO A 109 -3.11 -8.29 -6.68
C PRO A 109 -3.75 -8.76 -7.99
N SER A 110 -5.07 -8.99 -8.03
CA SER A 110 -5.77 -9.37 -9.28
C SER A 110 -6.43 -8.22 -10.01
N ASN A 111 -6.59 -7.07 -9.35
CA ASN A 111 -7.24 -5.91 -9.93
C ASN A 111 -6.53 -4.65 -9.43
N ALA A 112 -5.64 -4.11 -10.27
CA ALA A 112 -4.86 -2.93 -9.94
C ALA A 112 -5.71 -1.67 -9.71
N ASN A 113 -6.97 -1.66 -10.17
CA ASN A 113 -7.91 -0.56 -9.95
C ASN A 113 -8.54 -0.59 -8.55
N SER A 114 -8.37 -1.68 -7.80
CA SER A 114 -8.94 -1.82 -6.47
C SER A 114 -7.90 -1.51 -5.40
N LEU A 115 -8.17 -0.48 -4.60
CA LEU A 115 -7.30 -0.03 -3.51
C LEU A 115 -8.04 -0.14 -2.17
N ALA A 116 -7.56 -1.00 -1.28
CA ALA A 116 -8.03 -1.07 0.09
C ALA A 116 -7.31 -0.02 0.95
N VAL A 117 -8.08 0.69 1.78
CA VAL A 117 -7.61 1.75 2.67
C VAL A 117 -8.11 1.46 4.08
N GLY A 118 -7.17 1.31 5.01
CA GLY A 118 -7.44 1.18 6.44
C GLY A 118 -7.20 2.49 7.17
N LEU A 119 -8.20 2.92 7.92
CA LEU A 119 -8.27 4.22 8.57
C LEU A 119 -8.46 4.06 10.09
N ASP A 120 -8.26 5.15 10.82
CA ASP A 120 -8.68 5.25 12.21
C ASP A 120 -10.21 5.17 12.38
N LYS A 121 -10.65 4.95 13.62
CA LYS A 121 -12.07 4.94 13.96
C LYS A 121 -12.65 6.34 13.94
N VAL A 122 -13.79 6.50 13.29
CA VAL A 122 -14.68 7.66 13.44
C VAL A 122 -16.09 7.16 13.66
N ARG A 123 -16.85 7.83 14.53
CA ARG A 123 -18.23 7.46 14.81
C ARG A 123 -19.05 7.54 13.52
N ASN A 124 -19.82 6.49 13.24
CA ASN A 124 -20.72 6.39 12.08
C ASN A 124 -20.03 6.44 10.71
N ASP A 125 -18.72 6.18 10.63
CA ASP A 125 -17.99 6.09 9.36
C ASP A 125 -17.23 4.74 9.29
N PRO A 126 -17.28 4.00 8.17
CA PRO A 126 -16.42 2.84 7.97
C PRO A 126 -14.94 3.20 8.00
N SER A 127 -14.14 2.33 8.59
CA SER A 127 -12.69 2.52 8.68
C SER A 127 -11.90 1.62 7.74
N LEU A 128 -12.54 0.61 7.13
CA LEU A 128 -11.98 -0.11 5.99
C LEU A 128 -12.79 0.27 4.75
N VAL A 129 -12.17 0.87 3.75
CA VAL A 129 -12.83 1.23 2.48
C VAL A 129 -12.06 0.68 1.30
N ILE A 130 -12.77 0.21 0.27
CA ILE A 130 -12.20 -0.24 -0.98
C ILE A 130 -12.61 0.75 -2.06
N TRP A 131 -11.61 1.36 -2.68
CA TRP A 131 -11.77 2.30 -3.79
C TRP A 131 -11.64 1.58 -5.12
N ASP A 132 -12.43 2.02 -6.08
CA ASP A 132 -12.17 1.84 -7.51
C ASP A 132 -11.52 3.12 -8.03
N ILE A 133 -10.25 2.99 -8.43
CA ILE A 133 -9.43 4.09 -8.91
C ILE A 133 -9.43 4.22 -10.44
N HIS A 134 -10.22 3.41 -11.16
CA HIS A 134 -10.26 3.45 -12.63
C HIS A 134 -10.48 4.87 -13.17
N ALA A 135 -11.37 5.63 -12.55
CA ALA A 135 -11.68 7.00 -12.98
C ALA A 135 -10.49 7.97 -12.83
N ALA A 136 -9.53 7.69 -11.94
CA ALA A 136 -8.30 8.48 -11.79
C ALA A 136 -7.25 8.16 -12.85
N LEU A 137 -7.30 6.99 -13.49
CA LEU A 137 -6.24 6.53 -14.40
C LEU A 137 -6.00 7.48 -15.57
N PRO A 138 -7.03 8.03 -16.27
CA PRO A 138 -6.78 8.96 -17.38
C PRO A 138 -5.99 10.21 -16.99
N ALA A 139 -6.15 10.71 -15.76
CA ALA A 139 -5.38 11.85 -15.24
C ALA A 139 -3.95 11.47 -14.84
N LEU A 140 -3.70 10.18 -14.58
CA LEU A 140 -2.39 9.61 -14.24
C LEU A 140 -1.63 9.09 -15.47
N SER A 141 -2.32 8.93 -16.61
CA SER A 141 -1.75 8.63 -17.91
C SER A 141 -1.14 9.90 -18.50
N PHE A 142 0.18 9.93 -18.73
CA PHE A 142 0.81 11.03 -19.45
C PHE A 142 0.20 11.12 -20.84
N ARG A 143 -0.43 12.25 -21.18
CA ARG A 143 -0.55 12.64 -22.58
C ARG A 143 0.87 12.84 -23.10
N THR A 144 1.39 11.87 -23.83
CA THR A 144 2.44 12.16 -24.80
C THR A 144 1.91 13.31 -25.66
N PRO A 145 2.57 14.50 -25.72
CA PRO A 145 2.25 15.41 -26.81
C PRO A 145 2.42 14.60 -28.10
N PRO A 146 1.43 14.59 -29.02
CA PRO A 146 1.66 13.99 -30.32
C PRO A 146 2.91 14.66 -30.88
N HIS A 147 3.89 13.85 -31.25
CA HIS A 147 5.04 14.31 -32.00
C HIS A 147 4.53 15.20 -33.12
N ALA A 148 4.88 16.48 -33.06
CA ALA A 148 4.74 17.39 -34.18
C ALA A 148 5.65 16.84 -35.27
N ASP A 149 5.04 16.13 -36.21
CA ASP A 149 5.48 15.96 -37.60
C ASP A 149 4.42 15.13 -38.32
N SER A 150 3.44 15.82 -38.90
CA SER A 150 2.84 15.56 -40.23
C SER A 150 1.51 16.32 -40.34
N ASP A 151 1.47 17.24 -41.30
CA ASP A 151 0.30 17.98 -41.76
C ASP A 151 -0.93 17.10 -41.97
N GLY A 152 -2.09 17.55 -41.50
CA GLY A 152 -3.36 16.85 -41.67
C GLY A 152 -4.52 17.51 -40.94
N ASP A 153 -5.04 18.56 -41.54
CA ASP A 153 -6.29 19.26 -41.29
C ASP A 153 -7.42 18.41 -40.65
N SER A 154 -7.88 18.81 -39.46
CA SER A 154 -9.30 18.74 -39.05
C SER A 154 -9.50 19.36 -37.68
N SER A 155 -9.83 20.65 -37.71
CA SER A 155 -10.59 21.30 -36.66
C SER A 155 -11.93 20.59 -36.42
N THR A 156 -12.13 20.01 -35.24
CA THR A 156 -13.47 19.91 -34.66
C THR A 156 -13.46 20.45 -33.24
N ILE A 157 -13.86 21.71 -33.15
CA ILE A 157 -14.34 22.36 -31.94
C ILE A 157 -15.61 21.62 -31.52
N LEU A 158 -15.62 21.00 -30.34
CA LEU A 158 -16.86 20.60 -29.68
C LEU A 158 -17.08 21.51 -28.47
N SER A 159 -17.96 22.49 -28.69
CA SER A 159 -18.60 23.28 -27.66
C SER A 159 -19.67 22.45 -26.91
N PRO A 160 -20.07 22.87 -25.69
CA PRO A 160 -20.82 22.06 -24.75
C PRO A 160 -22.35 22.17 -24.96
N GLY A 161 -23.06 21.03 -24.90
CA GLY A 161 -24.52 20.99 -24.92
C GLY A 161 -25.11 19.59 -24.65
N ASP A 162 -26.00 19.55 -23.65
CA ASP A 162 -27.09 18.58 -23.39
C ASP A 162 -26.81 17.10 -23.07
N GLY A 163 -26.69 16.85 -21.76
CA GLY A 163 -27.67 16.06 -21.01
C GLY A 163 -27.98 14.62 -21.44
N ILE A 164 -27.06 13.68 -21.16
CA ILE A 164 -27.39 12.25 -20.96
C ILE A 164 -26.57 11.73 -19.76
N ALA A 165 -27.29 11.35 -18.70
CA ALA A 165 -26.87 10.54 -17.53
C ALA A 165 -25.39 10.64 -17.08
N GLY A 166 -25.15 11.42 -16.02
CA GLY A 166 -23.84 11.58 -15.39
C GLY A 166 -23.16 10.26 -15.04
N THR A 167 -22.14 9.89 -15.81
CA THR A 167 -21.10 8.98 -15.36
C THR A 167 -20.18 9.81 -14.47
N SER A 168 -20.24 9.63 -13.14
CA SER A 168 -19.36 10.40 -12.25
C SER A 168 -17.92 10.07 -12.60
N SER A 169 -17.17 11.06 -13.08
CA SER A 169 -15.77 10.97 -13.52
C SER A 169 -14.77 10.82 -12.36
N ASP A 170 -15.26 10.56 -11.15
CA ASP A 170 -14.47 10.57 -9.94
C ASP A 170 -14.26 9.16 -9.40
N PRO A 171 -13.11 8.89 -8.75
CA PRO A 171 -12.90 7.67 -7.99
C PRO A 171 -14.06 7.44 -7.02
N LYS A 172 -14.44 6.17 -6.82
CA LYS A 172 -15.59 5.81 -5.99
C LYS A 172 -15.26 4.74 -4.97
N ILE A 173 -15.89 4.81 -3.81
CA ILE A 173 -15.86 3.74 -2.83
C ILE A 173 -16.83 2.65 -3.30
N VAL A 174 -16.32 1.46 -3.57
CA VAL A 174 -17.12 0.31 -4.01
C VAL A 174 -17.58 -0.56 -2.84
N GLN A 175 -16.78 -0.63 -1.77
CA GLN A 175 -17.08 -1.44 -0.59
C GLN A 175 -16.54 -0.77 0.67
N HIS A 176 -17.17 -1.03 1.81
CA HIS A 176 -16.75 -0.49 3.08
C HIS A 176 -17.14 -1.40 4.26
N TYR A 177 -16.29 -1.43 5.27
CA TYR A 177 -16.36 -2.33 6.42
C TYR A 177 -15.79 -1.67 7.68
N ALA A 178 -15.76 -2.43 8.79
CA ALA A 178 -15.18 -2.02 10.07
C ALA A 178 -15.72 -0.67 10.57
N SER A 179 -17.03 -0.60 10.80
CA SER A 179 -17.69 0.63 11.27
C SER A 179 -17.16 1.04 12.65
N ALA A 180 -16.59 2.25 12.74
CA ALA A 180 -16.04 2.83 13.96
C ALA A 180 -14.98 1.95 14.68
N GLU A 181 -14.22 1.13 13.93
CA GLU A 181 -13.10 0.35 14.46
C GLU A 181 -11.78 0.75 13.78
N VAL A 182 -10.67 0.82 14.51
CA VAL A 182 -9.37 1.17 13.89
C VAL A 182 -8.92 0.03 12.99
N VAL A 183 -8.58 0.32 11.74
CA VAL A 183 -7.88 -0.63 10.85
C VAL A 183 -6.40 -0.32 10.91
N SER A 184 -5.62 -1.23 11.49
CA SER A 184 -4.20 -1.01 11.77
C SER A 184 -3.27 -1.52 10.66
N THR A 185 -3.66 -2.62 10.02
CA THR A 185 -2.89 -3.28 8.96
C THR A 185 -3.84 -4.09 8.09
N LEU A 186 -3.46 -4.32 6.83
CA LEU A 186 -4.22 -5.15 5.90
C LEU A 186 -3.29 -5.94 4.98
N ALA A 187 -3.81 -7.04 4.44
CA ALA A 187 -3.11 -7.84 3.43
C ALA A 187 -4.12 -8.58 2.55
N TRP A 188 -4.01 -8.38 1.23
CA TRP A 188 -4.70 -9.22 0.25
C TRP A 188 -4.02 -10.58 0.16
N LEU A 189 -4.81 -11.65 -0.05
CA LEU A 189 -4.26 -12.98 -0.25
C LEU A 189 -3.82 -13.16 -1.72
N PRO A 190 -2.52 -13.41 -2.01
CA PRO A 190 -2.02 -13.46 -3.38
C PRO A 190 -2.71 -14.52 -4.25
N LYS A 191 -2.99 -15.69 -3.68
CA LYS A 191 -3.65 -16.82 -4.37
C LYS A 191 -5.18 -16.77 -4.33
N ASN A 192 -5.75 -15.92 -3.48
CA ASN A 192 -7.19 -15.74 -3.30
C ASN A 192 -7.51 -14.24 -3.24
N PRO A 193 -7.44 -13.52 -4.36
CA PRO A 193 -7.39 -12.06 -4.38
C PRO A 193 -8.72 -11.37 -4.05
N GLN A 194 -9.77 -12.17 -3.83
CA GLN A 194 -11.07 -11.73 -3.33
C GLN A 194 -11.11 -11.70 -1.79
N LEU A 195 -10.08 -12.25 -1.15
CA LEU A 195 -9.96 -12.30 0.29
C LEU A 195 -8.99 -11.22 0.76
N LEU A 196 -9.45 -10.43 1.73
CA LEU A 196 -8.71 -9.36 2.37
C LEU A 196 -8.65 -9.64 3.87
N LEU A 197 -7.45 -9.70 4.43
CA LEU A 197 -7.25 -9.72 5.87
C LEU A 197 -7.04 -8.30 6.40
N ALA A 198 -7.56 -8.03 7.59
CA ALA A 198 -7.29 -6.80 8.31
C ALA A 198 -7.10 -7.04 9.80
N GLY A 199 -6.16 -6.30 10.39
CA GLY A 199 -5.98 -6.17 11.83
C GLY A 199 -6.86 -5.05 12.37
N ILE A 200 -7.87 -5.39 13.16
CA ILE A 200 -8.91 -4.47 13.64
C ILE A 200 -8.77 -4.24 15.14
N SER A 201 -8.78 -2.96 15.54
CA SER A 201 -8.70 -2.49 16.92
C SER A 201 -7.54 -3.11 17.72
N HIS A 202 -6.44 -3.49 17.03
CA HIS A 202 -5.28 -4.19 17.58
C HIS A 202 -5.59 -5.47 18.39
N ARG A 203 -6.77 -6.07 18.17
CA ARG A 203 -7.26 -7.21 18.97
C ARG A 203 -8.00 -8.28 18.15
N TRP A 204 -8.30 -7.98 16.89
CA TRP A 204 -8.99 -8.89 16.00
C TRP A 204 -8.23 -9.05 14.70
N LEU A 205 -8.10 -10.28 14.23
CA LEU A 205 -7.83 -10.57 12.83
C LEU A 205 -9.17 -10.87 12.15
N GLN A 206 -9.50 -10.13 11.10
CA GLN A 206 -10.73 -10.33 10.33
C GLN A 206 -10.42 -10.65 8.87
N LEU A 207 -11.19 -11.57 8.31
CA LEU A 207 -11.13 -12.02 6.92
C LEU A 207 -12.41 -11.62 6.20
N PHE A 208 -12.26 -10.75 5.20
CA PHE A 208 -13.34 -10.23 4.36
C PHE A 208 -13.30 -10.94 3.00
N ASP A 209 -14.46 -11.34 2.49
CA ASP A 209 -14.61 -11.74 1.08
C ASP A 209 -15.30 -10.60 0.34
N THR A 210 -14.60 -9.97 -0.60
CA THR A 210 -15.08 -8.80 -1.35
C THR A 210 -16.21 -9.13 -2.32
N ARG A 211 -16.55 -10.40 -2.52
CA ARG A 211 -17.70 -10.80 -3.33
C ARG A 211 -18.96 -10.97 -2.50
N SER A 212 -18.83 -10.97 -1.17
CA SER A 212 -19.89 -11.29 -0.24
C SER A 212 -20.23 -10.10 0.65
N THR A 213 -21.51 -9.95 0.95
CA THR A 213 -22.01 -9.01 1.98
C THR A 213 -22.17 -9.69 3.34
N ALA A 214 -21.80 -10.97 3.45
CA ALA A 214 -21.83 -11.70 4.70
C ALA A 214 -20.88 -11.08 5.74
N SER A 215 -21.16 -11.35 7.01
CA SER A 215 -20.25 -10.94 8.08
C SER A 215 -18.87 -11.57 7.90
N PRO A 216 -17.78 -10.81 8.07
CA PRO A 216 -16.43 -11.34 7.91
C PRO A 216 -16.12 -12.38 8.99
N ALA A 217 -15.32 -13.38 8.65
CA ALA A 217 -14.79 -14.30 9.65
C ALA A 217 -13.84 -13.53 10.59
N LYS A 218 -13.85 -13.88 11.88
CA LYS A 218 -13.19 -13.10 12.93
C LYS A 218 -12.51 -14.01 13.95
N ALA A 219 -11.25 -13.72 14.26
CA ALA A 219 -10.47 -14.42 15.28
C ALA A 219 -9.82 -13.43 16.26
N ALA A 220 -9.77 -13.78 17.54
CA ALA A 220 -9.11 -12.98 18.57
C ALA A 220 -7.58 -13.07 18.39
N SER A 221 -6.94 -11.95 18.08
CA SER A 221 -5.48 -11.87 17.95
C SER A 221 -5.04 -10.42 18.05
N LYS A 222 -3.97 -10.15 18.79
CA LYS A 222 -3.25 -8.88 18.61
C LYS A 222 -2.55 -8.92 17.25
N VAL A 223 -2.69 -7.85 16.47
CA VAL A 223 -2.17 -7.81 15.09
C VAL A 223 -1.52 -6.44 14.87
N HIS A 224 -0.20 -6.44 14.68
CA HIS A 224 0.58 -5.28 14.24
C HIS A 224 1.02 -5.40 12.78
N GLY A 225 1.11 -6.62 12.26
CA GLY A 225 1.31 -6.88 10.84
C GLY A 225 0.84 -8.28 10.44
N ILE A 226 0.64 -8.46 9.14
CA ILE A 226 0.16 -9.69 8.51
C ILE A 226 1.15 -10.06 7.41
N ALA A 227 1.49 -11.34 7.31
CA ALA A 227 2.27 -11.91 6.22
C ALA A 227 1.49 -13.07 5.59
N THR A 228 1.42 -13.10 4.27
CA THR A 228 0.77 -14.18 3.52
C THR A 228 1.79 -15.23 3.13
N ASP A 229 1.39 -16.51 3.13
CA ASP A 229 2.28 -17.59 2.73
C ASP A 229 2.32 -17.68 1.18
N PRO A 230 3.50 -17.54 0.54
CA PRO A 230 3.62 -17.66 -0.90
C PRO A 230 3.42 -19.11 -1.41
N PHE A 231 3.56 -20.11 -0.54
CA PHE A 231 3.46 -21.53 -0.86
C PHE A 231 2.08 -22.11 -0.54
N ASP A 232 1.39 -21.62 0.50
CA ASP A 232 0.07 -22.12 0.92
C ASP A 232 -1.01 -21.02 0.84
N ALA A 233 -2.01 -21.22 -0.02
CA ALA A 233 -3.08 -20.25 -0.26
C ALA A 233 -3.99 -19.98 0.95
N HIS A 234 -3.93 -20.85 1.96
CA HIS A 234 -4.78 -20.80 3.14
C HIS A 234 -4.02 -20.45 4.41
N ARG A 235 -2.69 -20.34 4.35
CA ARG A 235 -1.86 -20.03 5.50
C ARG A 235 -1.48 -18.57 5.53
N VAL A 236 -1.65 -17.97 6.69
CA VAL A 236 -1.21 -16.60 6.95
C VAL A 236 -0.54 -16.54 8.31
N ALA A 237 0.41 -15.63 8.46
CA ALA A 237 1.00 -15.29 9.72
C ALA A 237 0.56 -13.89 10.14
N CYS A 238 0.43 -13.67 11.44
CA CYS A 238 0.39 -12.33 11.98
C CYS A 238 1.34 -12.22 13.15
N PHE A 239 1.84 -10.99 13.39
CA PHE A 239 2.71 -10.72 14.52
C PHE A 239 2.17 -9.57 15.35
N SER A 240 2.54 -9.62 16.62
CA SER A 240 2.37 -8.55 17.59
C SER A 240 3.58 -8.57 18.54
N GLU A 241 3.53 -7.79 19.62
CA GLU A 241 4.63 -7.62 20.58
C GLU A 241 5.23 -8.96 21.07
N GLY A 242 6.33 -9.38 20.44
CA GLY A 242 7.06 -10.60 20.79
C GLY A 242 6.31 -11.91 20.50
N ILE A 243 5.20 -11.88 19.76
CA ILE A 243 4.39 -13.07 19.44
C ILE A 243 4.12 -13.12 17.94
N VAL A 244 4.38 -14.27 17.33
CA VAL A 244 4.00 -14.60 15.95
C VAL A 244 3.00 -15.75 16.00
N SER A 245 1.93 -15.68 15.22
CA SER A 245 0.96 -16.76 15.12
C SER A 245 0.65 -17.10 13.67
N ILE A 246 0.44 -18.38 13.40
CA ILE A 246 0.14 -18.95 12.09
C ILE A 246 -1.31 -19.40 12.09
N TRP A 247 -2.02 -19.09 11.01
CA TRP A 247 -3.47 -19.31 10.89
C TRP A 247 -3.78 -20.07 9.61
N ASP A 248 -4.79 -20.94 9.67
CA ASP A 248 -5.44 -21.54 8.50
C ASP A 248 -6.78 -20.83 8.30
N ILE A 249 -6.91 -20.07 7.21
CA ILE A 249 -8.11 -19.25 6.95
C ILE A 249 -9.38 -20.07 6.75
N ARG A 250 -9.26 -21.39 6.50
CA ARG A 250 -10.41 -22.29 6.40
C ARG A 250 -10.94 -22.69 7.78
N ARG A 251 -10.13 -22.50 8.83
CA ARG A 251 -10.44 -22.80 10.24
C ARG A 251 -10.08 -21.60 11.11
N PHE A 252 -10.81 -20.51 10.88
CA PHE A 252 -10.45 -19.17 11.36
C PHE A 252 -10.98 -18.84 12.76
N THR A 253 -10.77 -19.75 13.72
CA THR A 253 -11.21 -19.58 15.11
C THR A 253 -10.04 -19.47 16.09
N GLN A 254 -8.95 -20.21 15.83
CA GLN A 254 -7.74 -20.24 16.66
C GLN A 254 -6.50 -20.42 15.78
N PRO A 255 -5.32 -19.97 16.24
CA PRO A 255 -4.09 -20.16 15.49
C PRO A 255 -3.71 -21.65 15.42
N VAL A 256 -3.10 -22.05 14.32
CA VAL A 256 -2.51 -23.38 14.11
C VAL A 256 -1.23 -23.51 14.95
N LEU A 257 -0.42 -22.45 14.99
CA LEU A 257 0.82 -22.39 15.75
C LEU A 257 1.01 -20.98 16.31
N THR A 258 1.68 -20.87 17.45
CA THR A 258 2.10 -19.60 18.05
C THR A 258 3.53 -19.74 18.53
N PHE A 259 4.35 -18.74 18.21
CA PHE A 259 5.73 -18.60 18.62
C PHE A 259 5.88 -17.32 19.42
N THR A 260 6.71 -17.36 20.43
CA THR A 260 7.09 -16.20 21.26
C THR A 260 8.57 -15.90 21.09
N SER A 261 8.99 -14.71 21.51
CA SER A 261 10.41 -14.35 21.58
C SER A 261 11.23 -15.33 22.43
N LYS A 262 10.62 -15.96 23.44
CA LYS A 262 11.28 -17.00 24.25
C LYS A 262 11.55 -18.27 23.45
N ASP A 263 10.59 -18.68 22.62
CA ASP A 263 10.74 -19.85 21.76
C ASP A 263 11.88 -19.65 20.75
N ALA A 264 12.05 -18.43 20.23
CA ALA A 264 13.19 -18.06 19.40
C ALA A 264 14.51 -18.08 20.20
N SER A 265 14.58 -17.53 21.41
CA SER A 265 15.84 -17.54 22.18
C SER A 265 16.35 -18.96 22.51
N ALA A 266 15.48 -19.97 22.50
CA ALA A 266 15.85 -21.36 22.74
C ALA A 266 16.51 -22.03 21.51
N ASP A 267 16.44 -21.43 20.32
CA ASP A 267 17.05 -21.94 19.08
C ASP A 267 18.49 -21.46 18.83
N GLY A 268 19.03 -20.64 19.74
CA GLY A 268 20.38 -20.08 19.64
C GLY A 268 20.44 -18.69 18.98
N ALA A 269 19.31 -18.10 18.59
CA ALA A 269 19.25 -16.70 18.19
C ALA A 269 19.20 -15.78 19.42
N ASP A 270 20.36 -15.25 19.85
CA ASP A 270 20.50 -14.37 21.03
C ASP A 270 19.81 -12.99 20.91
N GLY A 271 18.95 -12.77 19.91
CA GLY A 271 18.18 -11.53 19.76
C GLY A 271 19.01 -10.26 19.52
N VAL A 272 20.33 -10.37 19.40
CA VAL A 272 21.23 -9.26 19.09
C VAL A 272 21.18 -9.00 17.59
N VAL A 273 20.47 -7.95 17.19
CA VAL A 273 20.60 -7.39 15.84
C VAL A 273 22.03 -6.91 15.69
N VAL A 274 22.84 -7.61 14.87
CA VAL A 274 24.21 -7.20 14.56
C VAL A 274 24.16 -5.85 13.84
N ALA A 275 24.40 -4.77 14.57
CA ALA A 275 24.57 -3.45 14.00
C ALA A 275 25.89 -3.42 13.22
N HIS A 276 25.83 -3.60 11.90
CA HIS A 276 26.97 -3.33 11.04
C HIS A 276 27.25 -1.81 11.01
N TYR A 277 28.10 -1.35 11.92
CA TYR A 277 28.71 -0.03 11.79
C TYR A 277 29.75 -0.08 10.68
N ASN A 278 29.48 0.62 9.57
CA ASN A 278 30.49 0.90 8.56
C ASN A 278 31.64 1.68 9.20
N ALA A 279 32.76 1.01 9.44
CA ALA A 279 34.01 1.65 9.86
C ALA A 279 34.57 2.47 8.69
N ARG A 280 34.10 3.70 8.52
CA ARG A 280 34.89 4.73 7.82
C ARG A 280 35.92 5.29 8.80
N GLY A 281 37.11 4.72 8.80
CA GLY A 281 38.24 5.15 9.63
C GLY A 281 39.44 5.58 8.79
N LYS A 282 39.42 6.85 8.36
CA LYS A 282 40.52 7.79 8.09
C LYS A 282 41.83 7.25 7.49
N GLY A 283 42.09 7.65 6.24
CA GLY A 283 43.45 7.92 5.80
C GLY A 283 44.03 9.09 6.61
N ALA A 284 45.27 8.92 7.05
CA ALA A 284 46.12 9.96 7.63
C ALA A 284 47.24 10.27 6.61
N PRO A 285 47.78 11.50 6.63
CA PRO A 285 48.62 12.06 5.57
C PRO A 285 50.00 11.40 5.42
#